data_AF-A0A373BP75-F1
#
_entry.id   AF-A0A373BP75-F1
#
_cell.length_a   1.000
_cell.length_b   1.000
_cell.length_c   1.000
_cell.angle_alpha   90.00
_cell.angle_beta   90.00
_cell.angle_gamma   90.00
#
_symmetry.space_group_name_H-M   'P 1'
#
loop_
_entity.id
_entity.type
_entity.pdbx_description
1 polymer ?
#
loop_
_entity_poly.entity_id
_entity_poly.type
_entity_poly.pdbx_seq_one_letter_code
_entity_poly.pdbx_strand_id
1 'polypeptide(L)'
;MAATKEEIKELAEHIYDLDAEVYVHLGSSLGRVFNRDRERCVNELTELLTTRPQGHLVRSELGLIANMARTIEDKEERAMCMTEYNRILNEVMSLPTSFASGDVIDPILAKLNSFNVANRFSNDDHLIICISWTYGSGGIDVGFKLADKLHINYYDADIFAAVLKRLDAEKDKTIRDAAGYAHVSEELQQSPASEFEAVTHMSLKDHIKYFSRYHGLNRQDAVFFNQSDLICDMAKKEDFIIMGRCADAILTNNGIPHISIYITAPIEQRIQRAIEVNSGLDRKKARHFLKKLDKKHAHYYNFYTGRSWGNANNYDLCINSASYGIDGTVDFILRMIGHDKDKKKSE
;
A
#
# COMPACT_ATOMS: atom_id res chain seq x y z
N MET A 1 17.62 -0.60 29.18
CA MET A 1 18.90 -0.97 29.83
C MET A 1 19.57 -2.00 28.94
N ALA A 2 20.89 -1.94 28.75
CA ALA A 2 21.58 -2.99 28.00
C ALA A 2 21.51 -4.29 28.82
N ALA A 3 21.05 -5.38 28.22
CA ALA A 3 21.08 -6.68 28.87
C ALA A 3 22.53 -7.02 29.24
N THR A 4 22.74 -7.55 30.45
CA THR A 4 24.06 -7.94 30.92
C THR A 4 24.54 -9.18 30.16
N LYS A 5 25.86 -9.38 30.10
CA LYS A 5 26.45 -10.55 29.41
C LYS A 5 25.99 -11.86 30.06
N GLU A 6 25.74 -11.80 31.37
CA GLU A 6 25.19 -12.88 32.19
C GLU A 6 23.75 -13.24 31.78
N GLU A 7 22.86 -12.26 31.58
CA GLU A 7 21.49 -12.48 31.09
C GLU A 7 21.45 -13.08 29.67
N ILE A 8 22.35 -12.63 28.79
CA ILE A 8 22.47 -13.17 27.41
C ILE A 8 22.96 -14.63 27.46
N LYS A 9 23.87 -14.95 28.37
CA LYS A 9 24.35 -16.31 28.56
C LYS A 9 23.23 -17.22 29.10
N GLU A 10 22.45 -16.75 30.08
CA GLU A 10 21.30 -17.49 30.60
C GLU A 10 20.27 -17.79 29.50
N LEU A 11 20.00 -16.82 28.62
CA LEU A 11 19.14 -17.02 27.46
C LEU A 11 19.72 -18.04 26.47
N ALA A 12 21.04 -18.02 26.21
CA ALA A 12 21.71 -19.01 25.38
C ALA A 12 21.60 -20.43 25.97
N GLU A 13 21.64 -20.56 27.29
CA GLU A 13 21.40 -21.83 27.99
C GLU A 13 19.97 -22.33 27.78
N HIS A 14 18.96 -21.47 27.96
CA HIS A 14 17.57 -21.82 27.68
C HIS A 14 17.33 -22.27 26.24
N ILE A 15 17.97 -21.63 25.25
CA ILE A 15 17.88 -22.05 23.84
C ILE A 15 18.45 -23.46 23.63
N TYR A 16 19.62 -23.74 24.22
CA TYR A 16 20.26 -25.05 24.13
C TYR A 16 19.45 -26.14 24.83
N ASP A 17 18.89 -25.83 25.99
CA ASP A 17 18.11 -26.77 26.81
C ASP A 17 16.74 -27.06 26.15
N LEU A 18 16.10 -26.07 25.51
CA LEU A 18 14.90 -26.30 24.69
C LEU A 18 15.16 -27.28 23.54
N ASP A 19 16.28 -27.12 22.82
CA ASP A 19 16.66 -28.07 21.76
C ASP A 19 16.92 -29.48 22.31
N ALA A 20 17.53 -29.59 23.50
CA ALA A 20 17.73 -30.87 24.16
C ALA A 20 16.39 -31.53 24.52
N GLU A 21 15.45 -30.77 25.08
CA GLU A 21 14.13 -31.24 25.46
C GLU A 21 13.33 -31.72 24.24
N VAL A 22 13.30 -30.91 23.18
CA VAL A 22 12.65 -31.28 21.92
C VAL A 22 13.26 -32.56 21.32
N TYR A 23 14.58 -32.72 21.42
CA TYR A 23 15.27 -33.94 20.96
C TYR A 23 14.90 -35.18 21.80
N VAL A 24 14.74 -35.07 23.12
CA VAL A 24 14.31 -36.18 23.98
C VAL A 24 12.97 -36.76 23.53
N HIS A 25 12.03 -35.90 23.14
CA HIS A 25 10.69 -36.31 22.70
C HIS A 25 10.64 -36.87 21.28
N LEU A 26 11.56 -36.50 20.40
CA LEU A 26 11.57 -36.91 18.97
C LEU A 26 12.53 -38.08 18.67
N GLY A 27 13.54 -38.28 19.51
CA GLY A 27 14.59 -39.27 19.29
C GLY A 27 15.50 -38.95 18.09
N SER A 28 16.29 -39.94 17.66
CA SER A 28 17.36 -39.75 16.65
C SER A 28 16.88 -39.52 15.20
N SER A 29 15.57 -39.46 14.96
CA SER A 29 14.99 -39.43 13.61
C SER A 29 15.20 -38.10 12.86
N LEU A 30 15.16 -36.97 13.58
CA LEU A 30 15.39 -35.62 13.02
C LEU A 30 16.77 -35.04 13.37
N GLY A 31 17.50 -35.66 14.30
CA GLY A 31 18.74 -35.12 14.83
C GLY A 31 18.51 -33.96 15.80
N ARG A 32 19.59 -33.38 16.31
CA ARG A 32 19.60 -32.28 17.26
C ARG A 32 20.19 -31.04 16.58
N VAL A 33 19.66 -29.84 16.87
CA VAL A 33 20.17 -28.59 16.28
C VAL A 33 21.57 -28.29 16.81
N PHE A 34 21.79 -28.45 18.11
CA PHE A 34 23.11 -28.28 18.73
C PHE A 34 23.78 -29.64 18.99
N ASN A 35 24.76 -29.99 18.16
CA ASN A 35 25.42 -31.31 18.18
C ASN A 35 26.81 -31.31 18.85
N ARG A 36 27.24 -30.20 19.46
CA ARG A 36 28.55 -30.07 20.14
C ARG A 36 28.38 -30.07 21.66
N ASP A 37 29.51 -30.00 22.36
CA ASP A 37 29.57 -29.81 23.82
C ASP A 37 28.73 -28.58 24.24
N ARG A 38 27.92 -28.73 25.30
CA ARG A 38 27.05 -27.67 25.85
C ARG A 38 27.81 -26.37 26.06
N GLU A 39 29.00 -26.44 26.65
CA GLU A 39 29.76 -25.22 26.97
C GLU A 39 30.12 -24.44 25.69
N ARG A 40 30.47 -25.16 24.61
CA ARG A 40 30.80 -24.53 23.33
C ARG A 40 29.56 -23.95 22.65
N CYS A 41 28.45 -24.69 22.60
CA CYS A 41 27.21 -24.21 21.99
C CYS A 41 26.66 -22.98 22.71
N VAL A 42 26.67 -23.00 24.05
CA VAL A 42 26.22 -21.86 24.86
C VAL A 42 27.13 -20.65 24.64
N ASN A 43 28.44 -20.83 24.59
CA ASN A 43 29.38 -19.74 24.31
C ASN A 43 29.20 -19.18 22.88
N GLU A 44 29.03 -20.03 21.87
CA GLU A 44 28.74 -19.63 20.49
C GLU A 44 27.40 -18.88 20.40
N LEU A 45 26.33 -19.38 21.03
CA LEU A 45 25.03 -18.71 21.10
C LEU A 45 25.12 -17.36 21.83
N THR A 46 25.86 -17.30 22.94
CA THR A 46 26.11 -16.06 23.68
C THR A 46 26.82 -15.05 22.79
N GLU A 47 27.83 -15.48 22.04
CA GLU A 47 28.56 -14.63 21.09
C GLU A 47 27.65 -14.15 19.96
N LEU A 48 26.83 -15.03 19.38
CA LEU A 48 25.85 -14.69 18.33
C LEU A 48 24.76 -13.73 18.81
N LEU A 49 24.28 -13.89 20.05
CA LEU A 49 23.31 -12.99 20.69
C LEU A 49 23.93 -11.63 21.05
N THR A 50 25.25 -11.57 21.18
CA THR A 50 26.01 -10.35 21.53
C THR A 50 26.54 -9.62 20.28
N THR A 51 26.88 -10.33 19.19
CA THR A 51 27.51 -9.77 17.99
C THR A 51 26.51 -9.31 16.92
N ARG A 52 26.75 -8.11 16.36
CA ARG A 52 25.75 -7.31 15.63
C ARG A 52 25.55 -7.56 14.11
N PRO A 53 26.13 -8.57 13.42
CA PRO A 53 25.63 -8.93 12.09
C PRO A 53 25.07 -10.36 11.96
N GLN A 54 25.18 -11.20 12.98
CA GLN A 54 24.86 -12.65 12.87
C GLN A 54 23.61 -13.10 13.64
N GLY A 55 22.80 -12.16 14.16
CA GLY A 55 21.56 -12.50 14.87
C GLY A 55 20.56 -13.32 14.04
N HIS A 56 20.59 -13.21 12.71
CA HIS A 56 19.79 -14.05 11.82
C HIS A 56 20.09 -15.55 11.95
N LEU A 57 21.30 -15.94 12.34
CA LEU A 57 21.66 -17.34 12.57
C LEU A 57 20.88 -17.92 13.75
N VAL A 58 20.75 -17.16 14.85
CA VAL A 58 19.93 -17.58 16.01
C VAL A 58 18.45 -17.73 15.63
N ARG A 59 17.93 -16.91 14.70
CA ARG A 59 16.56 -17.10 14.16
C ARG A 59 16.41 -18.43 13.43
N SER A 60 17.39 -18.77 12.61
CA SER A 60 17.39 -20.02 11.86
C SER A 60 17.40 -21.21 12.82
N GLU A 61 18.23 -21.18 13.86
CA GLU A 61 18.28 -22.27 14.86
C GLU A 61 16.98 -22.38 15.66
N LEU A 62 16.44 -21.27 16.16
CA LEU A 62 15.13 -21.24 16.84
C LEU A 62 13.99 -21.72 15.92
N GLY A 63 14.03 -21.35 14.64
CA GLY A 63 13.06 -21.82 13.64
C GLY A 63 13.13 -23.33 13.42
N LEU A 64 14.33 -23.92 13.42
CA LEU A 64 14.53 -25.37 13.35
C LEU A 64 13.98 -26.06 14.59
N ILE A 65 14.29 -25.56 15.80
CA ILE A 65 13.76 -26.08 17.07
C ILE A 65 12.23 -26.04 17.06
N ALA A 66 11.62 -24.93 16.62
CA ALA A 66 10.16 -24.81 16.54
C ALA A 66 9.54 -25.78 15.54
N ASN A 67 10.19 -26.00 14.39
CA ASN A 67 9.72 -26.96 13.39
C ASN A 67 9.74 -28.38 13.96
N MET A 68 10.80 -28.74 14.67
CA MET A 68 10.92 -30.03 15.36
C MET A 68 9.87 -30.16 16.47
N ALA A 69 9.75 -29.17 17.36
CA ALA A 69 8.78 -29.19 18.46
C ALA A 69 7.33 -29.40 17.98
N ARG A 70 6.94 -28.81 16.84
CA ARG A 70 5.61 -28.99 16.25
C ARG A 70 5.31 -30.42 15.80
N THR A 71 6.34 -31.24 15.56
CA THR A 71 6.20 -32.64 15.13
C THR A 71 6.09 -33.63 16.29
N ILE A 72 6.23 -33.18 17.54
CA ILE A 72 6.02 -34.02 18.74
C ILE A 72 4.57 -34.53 18.73
N GLU A 73 4.41 -35.86 18.84
CA GLU A 73 3.10 -36.53 18.78
C GLU A 73 2.27 -36.26 20.04
N ASP A 74 2.92 -36.31 21.21
CA ASP A 74 2.28 -36.02 22.48
C ASP A 74 1.86 -34.53 22.56
N LYS A 75 0.58 -34.30 22.86
CA LYS A 75 0.00 -32.96 22.84
C LYS A 75 0.42 -32.12 24.02
N GLU A 76 0.64 -32.74 25.19
CA GLU A 76 1.04 -32.03 26.41
C GLU A 76 2.50 -31.62 26.30
N GLU A 77 3.37 -32.54 25.89
CA GLU A 77 4.81 -32.27 25.67
C GLU A 77 5.04 -31.22 24.58
N ARG A 78 4.30 -31.32 23.47
CA ARG A 78 4.33 -30.29 22.41
C ARG A 78 3.90 -28.92 22.94
N ALA A 79 2.85 -28.85 23.76
CA ALA A 79 2.38 -27.59 24.32
C ALA A 79 3.40 -26.98 25.28
N MET A 80 4.07 -27.81 26.09
CA MET A 80 5.15 -27.36 26.98
C MET A 80 6.33 -26.80 26.19
N CYS A 81 6.85 -27.55 25.21
CA CYS A 81 7.95 -27.11 24.35
C CYS A 81 7.61 -25.81 23.59
N MET A 82 6.39 -25.69 23.06
CA MET A 82 5.94 -24.49 22.35
C MET A 82 5.73 -23.28 23.26
N THR A 83 5.33 -23.51 24.52
CA THR A 83 5.21 -22.44 25.52
C THR A 83 6.59 -21.88 25.86
N GLU A 84 7.55 -22.77 26.08
CA GLU A 84 8.93 -22.39 26.37
C GLU A 84 9.61 -21.72 25.17
N TYR A 85 9.38 -22.23 23.96
CA TYR A 85 9.79 -21.57 22.72
C TYR A 85 9.26 -20.14 22.62
N ASN A 86 7.98 -19.91 22.92
CA ASN A 86 7.40 -18.57 22.84
C ASN A 86 7.98 -17.63 23.91
N ARG A 87 8.29 -18.15 25.12
CA ARG A 87 8.98 -17.40 26.17
C ARG A 87 10.36 -16.94 25.69
N ILE A 88 11.18 -17.89 25.23
CA ILE A 88 12.52 -17.65 24.70
C ILE A 88 12.46 -16.70 23.51
N LEU A 89 11.53 -16.89 22.58
CA LEU A 89 11.36 -16.01 21.42
C LEU A 89 11.09 -14.57 21.86
N ASN A 90 10.22 -14.36 22.84
CA ASN A 90 9.92 -13.02 23.37
C ASN A 90 11.14 -12.39 24.06
N GLU A 91 11.86 -13.16 24.88
CA GLU A 91 13.08 -12.69 25.56
C GLU A 91 14.17 -12.35 24.55
N VAL A 92 14.41 -13.21 23.56
CA VAL A 92 15.31 -12.90 22.46
C VAL A 92 14.81 -11.62 21.81
N MET A 93 13.57 -11.52 21.29
CA MET A 93 13.03 -10.30 20.63
C MET A 93 13.16 -9.01 21.47
N SER A 94 13.20 -9.11 22.80
CA SER A 94 13.36 -7.98 23.74
C SER A 94 14.80 -7.49 23.94
N LEU A 95 15.82 -8.30 23.61
CA LEU A 95 17.21 -7.89 23.82
C LEU A 95 17.53 -6.64 22.98
N PRO A 96 18.30 -5.68 23.53
CA PRO A 96 18.72 -4.47 22.80
C PRO A 96 19.74 -4.75 21.67
N THR A 97 20.16 -6.00 21.52
CA THR A 97 20.94 -6.55 20.40
C THR A 97 20.11 -7.45 19.50
N SER A 98 18.90 -7.80 19.92
CA SER A 98 18.00 -8.66 19.16
C SER A 98 17.10 -7.85 18.26
N PHE A 99 16.83 -8.48 17.11
CA PHE A 99 15.67 -8.45 16.22
C PHE A 99 14.89 -7.16 16.01
N ALA A 100 14.60 -6.36 17.03
CA ALA A 100 13.99 -5.05 16.94
C ALA A 100 15.00 -3.88 16.96
N SER A 101 16.24 -4.09 17.44
CA SER A 101 17.17 -2.99 17.75
C SER A 101 18.62 -3.17 17.25
N GLY A 102 18.98 -4.37 16.77
CA GLY A 102 20.35 -4.75 16.40
C GLY A 102 20.65 -4.93 14.91
N ASP A 103 19.67 -5.30 14.07
CA ASP A 103 19.79 -5.22 12.60
C ASP A 103 19.59 -3.76 12.22
N VAL A 104 20.59 -2.90 12.43
CA VAL A 104 20.62 -1.52 11.93
C VAL A 104 19.24 -0.84 12.07
N ILE A 105 18.88 -0.39 13.28
CA ILE A 105 18.20 0.92 13.35
C ILE A 105 19.27 1.92 12.92
N ASP A 106 19.62 1.92 11.64
CA ASP A 106 19.96 3.16 11.00
C ASP A 106 18.69 3.99 11.20
N PRO A 107 18.74 5.13 11.90
CA PRO A 107 17.58 5.98 12.06
C PRO A 107 16.92 6.31 10.71
N ILE A 108 17.70 6.24 9.61
CA ILE A 108 17.24 6.27 8.24
C ILE A 108 16.54 4.96 7.87
N LEU A 109 17.09 3.77 8.12
CA LEU A 109 16.48 2.46 7.81
C LEU A 109 15.26 2.10 8.68
N ALA A 110 15.20 2.53 9.93
CA ALA A 110 14.01 2.45 10.77
C ALA A 110 12.96 3.51 10.38
N LYS A 111 13.37 4.67 9.86
CA LYS A 111 12.50 5.57 9.07
C LYS A 111 12.01 4.90 7.77
N LEU A 112 12.84 4.07 7.14
CA LEU A 112 12.49 3.35 5.91
C LEU A 112 11.55 2.16 6.18
N ASN A 113 11.72 1.47 7.33
CA ASN A 113 10.86 0.36 7.79
C ASN A 113 9.58 0.84 8.48
N SER A 114 9.45 2.13 8.81
CA SER A 114 8.18 2.67 9.29
C SER A 114 7.24 2.90 8.13
N PHE A 115 6.62 1.80 7.70
CA PHE A 115 5.23 1.78 7.25
C PHE A 115 4.27 2.20 8.38
N ASN A 116 4.65 3.15 9.22
CA ASN A 116 3.72 3.83 10.10
C ASN A 116 3.04 4.88 9.24
N VAL A 117 1.99 4.45 8.53
CA VAL A 117 0.97 5.36 8.01
C VAL A 117 0.60 6.39 9.09
N ALA A 118 0.48 5.95 10.36
CA ALA A 118 0.25 6.79 11.52
C ALA A 118 1.31 7.89 11.79
N ASN A 119 2.58 7.68 11.42
CA ASN A 119 3.65 8.67 11.59
C ASN A 119 3.82 9.59 10.37
N ARG A 120 3.12 9.28 9.26
CA ARG A 120 3.17 10.09 8.04
C ARG A 120 2.29 11.34 8.15
N PHE A 121 1.22 11.25 8.93
CA PHE A 121 0.30 12.35 9.18
C PHE A 121 0.66 13.05 10.50
N SER A 122 0.70 14.38 10.48
CA SER A 122 0.68 15.21 11.69
C SER A 122 -0.77 15.45 12.14
N ASN A 123 -0.95 16.06 13.32
CA ASN A 123 -2.29 16.34 13.86
C ASN A 123 -3.11 17.32 13.00
N ASP A 124 -2.45 18.12 12.17
CA ASP A 124 -3.09 19.13 11.31
C ASP A 124 -3.26 18.66 9.86
N ASP A 125 -2.78 17.47 9.52
CA ASP A 125 -2.89 16.92 8.16
C ASP A 125 -4.24 16.23 7.94
N HIS A 126 -4.78 16.41 6.74
CA HIS A 126 -6.00 15.76 6.28
C HIS A 126 -5.74 14.32 5.81
N LEU A 127 -6.71 13.43 6.05
CA LEU A 127 -6.66 12.05 5.57
C LEU A 127 -6.95 12.01 4.07
N ILE A 128 -5.91 11.71 3.28
CA ILE A 128 -6.03 11.61 1.82
C ILE A 128 -5.69 10.19 1.37
N ILE A 129 -6.64 9.56 0.66
CA ILE A 129 -6.48 8.22 0.11
C ILE A 129 -6.54 8.27 -1.41
N CYS A 130 -5.41 7.95 -2.06
CA CYS A 130 -5.29 7.85 -3.51
C CYS A 130 -5.49 6.39 -3.92
N ILE A 131 -6.47 6.11 -4.76
CA ILE A 131 -6.75 4.76 -5.25
C ILE A 131 -6.51 4.67 -6.75
N SER A 132 -5.49 3.90 -7.13
CA SER A 132 -5.29 3.42 -8.49
C SER A 132 -5.87 2.00 -8.62
N TRP A 133 -6.37 1.62 -9.80
CA TRP A 133 -6.98 0.31 -9.98
C TRP A 133 -6.92 -0.19 -11.41
N THR A 134 -6.93 -1.51 -11.59
CA THR A 134 -7.13 -2.12 -12.91
C THR A 134 -8.61 -2.27 -13.25
N TYR A 135 -9.02 -2.01 -14.50
CA TYR A 135 -10.45 -2.06 -14.84
C TYR A 135 -11.10 -3.43 -14.59
N GLY A 136 -12.27 -3.47 -13.98
CA GLY A 136 -12.92 -4.75 -13.62
C GLY A 136 -12.37 -5.43 -12.37
N SER A 137 -11.47 -4.79 -11.59
CA SER A 137 -11.11 -5.26 -10.25
C SER A 137 -12.15 -4.89 -9.18
N GLY A 138 -13.12 -4.03 -9.48
CA GLY A 138 -14.02 -3.47 -8.48
C GLY A 138 -13.39 -2.35 -7.64
N GLY A 139 -12.26 -1.78 -8.08
CA GLY A 139 -11.59 -0.68 -7.35
C GLY A 139 -12.46 0.55 -7.15
N ILE A 140 -13.34 0.89 -8.11
CA ILE A 140 -14.32 1.98 -7.99
C ILE A 140 -15.30 1.69 -6.83
N ASP A 141 -15.84 0.47 -6.78
CA ASP A 141 -16.79 0.07 -5.74
C ASP A 141 -16.13 0.08 -4.36
N VAL A 142 -14.86 -0.36 -4.28
CA VAL A 142 -14.06 -0.29 -3.04
C VAL A 142 -13.87 1.17 -2.62
N GLY A 143 -13.45 2.05 -3.53
CA GLY A 143 -13.21 3.45 -3.21
C GLY A 143 -14.47 4.19 -2.74
N PHE A 144 -15.58 3.99 -3.42
CA PHE A 144 -16.87 4.56 -3.03
C PHE A 144 -17.34 4.04 -1.66
N LYS A 145 -17.32 2.72 -1.46
CA LYS A 145 -17.74 2.10 -0.18
C LYS A 145 -16.82 2.48 0.98
N LEU A 146 -15.52 2.68 0.71
CA LEU A 146 -14.56 3.15 1.70
C LEU A 146 -14.86 4.60 2.10
N ALA A 147 -15.16 5.48 1.14
CA ALA A 147 -15.53 6.87 1.44
C ALA A 147 -16.82 6.95 2.26
N ASP A 148 -17.83 6.14 1.91
CA ASP A 148 -19.09 6.06 2.66
C ASP A 148 -18.87 5.61 4.11
N LYS A 149 -18.05 4.57 4.33
CA LYS A 149 -17.72 4.09 5.68
C LYS A 149 -16.88 5.07 6.51
N LEU A 150 -16.02 5.85 5.86
CA LEU A 150 -15.19 6.85 6.54
C LEU A 150 -15.88 8.20 6.70
N HIS A 151 -17.02 8.41 6.03
CA HIS A 151 -17.72 9.69 5.95
C HIS A 151 -16.83 10.84 5.45
N ILE A 152 -16.00 10.56 4.44
CA ILE A 152 -15.11 11.54 3.78
C ILE A 152 -15.49 11.73 2.32
N ASN A 153 -15.00 12.80 1.69
CA ASN A 153 -15.36 13.11 0.31
C ASN A 153 -14.79 12.08 -0.67
N TYR A 154 -15.50 11.86 -1.79
CA TYR A 154 -15.10 10.93 -2.84
C TYR A 154 -15.03 11.64 -4.20
N TYR A 155 -13.88 11.51 -4.87
CA TYR A 155 -13.59 12.15 -6.14
C TYR A 155 -13.19 11.11 -7.19
N ASP A 156 -14.09 10.83 -8.12
CA ASP A 156 -13.78 10.15 -9.36
C ASP A 156 -13.59 11.13 -10.52
N ALA A 157 -13.34 10.59 -11.72
CA ALA A 157 -13.12 11.41 -12.91
C ALA A 157 -14.29 12.37 -13.22
N ASP A 158 -15.53 11.95 -12.97
CA ASP A 158 -16.73 12.69 -13.33
C ASP A 158 -17.05 13.76 -12.28
N ILE A 159 -16.97 13.39 -10.99
CA ILE A 159 -17.16 14.32 -9.86
C ILE A 159 -16.07 15.40 -9.91
N PHE A 160 -14.81 15.02 -10.14
CA PHE A 160 -13.71 15.97 -10.19
C PHE A 160 -13.87 16.98 -11.34
N ALA A 161 -14.32 16.52 -12.51
CA ALA A 161 -14.65 17.42 -13.63
C ALA A 161 -15.79 18.40 -13.28
N ALA A 162 -16.81 17.93 -12.55
CA ALA A 162 -17.91 18.77 -12.10
C ALA A 162 -17.46 19.82 -11.06
N VAL A 163 -16.58 19.45 -10.12
CA VAL A 163 -15.99 20.37 -9.14
C VAL A 163 -15.18 21.45 -9.83
N LEU A 164 -14.32 21.08 -10.77
CA LEU A 164 -13.51 22.03 -11.55
C LEU A 164 -14.41 23.06 -12.27
N LYS A 165 -15.45 22.58 -12.95
CA LYS A 165 -16.43 23.44 -13.64
C LYS A 165 -17.14 24.43 -12.70
N ARG A 166 -17.46 24.02 -11.46
CA ARG A 166 -18.09 24.90 -10.47
C ARG A 166 -17.14 25.98 -9.98
N LEU A 167 -15.90 25.61 -9.65
CA LEU A 167 -14.87 26.56 -9.20
C LEU A 167 -14.55 27.60 -10.28
N ASP A 168 -14.56 27.21 -11.55
CA ASP A 168 -14.40 28.15 -12.67
C ASP A 168 -15.55 29.14 -12.74
N ALA A 169 -16.79 28.68 -12.61
CA ALA A 169 -17.98 29.53 -12.63
C ALA A 169 -18.03 30.52 -11.44
N GLU A 170 -17.40 30.18 -10.31
CA GLU A 170 -17.27 31.05 -9.16
C GLU A 170 -16.14 32.08 -9.33
N LYS A 171 -15.00 31.69 -9.91
CA LYS A 171 -13.89 32.60 -10.24
C LYS A 171 -14.26 33.61 -11.33
N ASP A 172 -15.13 33.24 -12.28
CA ASP A 172 -15.67 34.12 -13.32
C ASP A 172 -16.54 35.27 -12.76
N LYS A 173 -16.96 35.22 -11.48
CA LYS A 173 -17.69 36.33 -10.83
C LYS A 173 -16.79 37.41 -10.22
N THR A 174 -15.53 37.12 -9.93
CA THR A 174 -14.61 38.04 -9.23
C THR A 174 -13.56 38.67 -10.14
N ILE A 175 -13.34 38.15 -11.36
CA ILE A 175 -12.37 38.68 -12.31
C ILE A 175 -13.01 38.72 -13.70
N ARG A 176 -13.13 39.94 -14.26
CA ARG A 176 -13.70 40.23 -15.59
C ARG A 176 -12.79 39.82 -16.75
N ASP A 177 -12.01 38.74 -16.62
CA ASP A 177 -11.10 38.21 -17.65
C ASP A 177 -11.54 36.80 -18.07
N ALA A 178 -12.62 36.78 -18.86
CA ALA A 178 -13.24 35.60 -19.42
C ALA A 178 -12.38 34.95 -20.53
N ALA A 179 -11.92 33.69 -20.35
CA ALA A 179 -11.65 32.73 -21.45
C ALA A 179 -11.05 31.35 -21.03
N GLY A 180 -11.10 30.94 -19.76
CA GLY A 180 -10.35 29.77 -19.26
C GLY A 180 -10.89 28.38 -19.67
N TYR A 181 -12.21 28.13 -19.57
CA TYR A 181 -12.70 26.74 -19.51
C TYR A 181 -13.97 26.44 -20.31
N ALA A 182 -14.56 27.43 -20.98
CA ALA A 182 -15.82 27.26 -21.72
C ALA A 182 -15.76 26.26 -22.90
N HIS A 183 -14.57 25.86 -23.37
CA HIS A 183 -14.43 24.86 -24.44
C HIS A 183 -14.20 23.43 -23.91
N VAL A 184 -14.18 23.22 -22.60
CA VAL A 184 -14.01 21.88 -22.00
C VAL A 184 -15.35 21.14 -21.92
N SER A 185 -16.48 21.85 -22.01
CA SER A 185 -17.82 21.33 -21.69
C SER A 185 -18.54 20.54 -22.79
N GLU A 186 -18.19 20.68 -24.07
CA GLU A 186 -18.93 19.99 -25.16
C GLU A 186 -18.41 18.57 -25.43
N GLU A 187 -17.16 18.24 -25.11
CA GLU A 187 -16.54 16.93 -25.43
C GLU A 187 -16.47 15.97 -24.23
N LEU A 188 -16.65 16.47 -23.00
CA LEU A 188 -16.59 15.68 -21.75
C LEU A 188 -17.83 14.78 -21.51
N GLN A 189 -18.86 14.86 -22.35
CA GLN A 189 -20.10 14.08 -22.16
C GLN A 189 -20.01 12.61 -22.66
N GLN A 190 -18.85 12.13 -23.10
CA GLN A 190 -18.71 10.82 -23.73
C GLN A 190 -17.76 9.87 -23.00
N SER A 191 -18.06 9.53 -21.73
CA SER A 191 -17.36 8.52 -20.93
C SER A 191 -15.88 8.85 -20.64
N PRO A 192 -15.22 8.18 -19.68
CA PRO A 192 -13.78 8.34 -19.41
C PRO A 192 -12.88 8.02 -20.62
N ALA A 193 -13.44 7.52 -21.72
CA ALA A 193 -12.74 7.17 -22.94
C ALA A 193 -12.65 8.30 -23.98
N SER A 194 -13.41 9.41 -23.86
CA SER A 194 -13.40 10.52 -24.83
C SER A 194 -12.37 11.62 -24.57
N GLU A 195 -11.62 11.56 -23.47
CA GLU A 195 -10.53 12.51 -23.14
C GLU A 195 -9.33 12.46 -24.13
N PHE A 196 -9.41 11.66 -25.21
CA PHE A 196 -8.25 11.20 -26.00
C PHE A 196 -8.41 11.28 -27.53
N GLU A 197 -9.21 12.19 -28.07
CA GLU A 197 -9.13 12.52 -29.50
C GLU A 197 -8.32 13.81 -29.72
N ALA A 198 -7.18 13.67 -30.40
CA ALA A 198 -6.39 14.82 -30.83
C ALA A 198 -7.16 15.59 -31.90
N VAL A 199 -7.45 16.86 -31.65
CA VAL A 199 -8.06 17.76 -32.63
C VAL A 199 -7.06 17.95 -33.78
N THR A 200 -7.38 17.42 -34.96
CA THR A 200 -6.43 17.24 -36.07
C THR A 200 -6.27 18.45 -36.99
N HIS A 201 -7.00 19.56 -36.78
CA HIS A 201 -6.85 20.77 -37.61
C HIS A 201 -7.03 22.06 -36.81
N MET A 202 -5.99 22.90 -36.76
CA MET A 202 -6.00 24.23 -36.15
C MET A 202 -5.38 25.26 -37.11
N SER A 203 -6.00 26.45 -37.25
CA SER A 203 -5.45 27.52 -38.10
C SER A 203 -4.30 28.27 -37.40
N LEU A 204 -3.48 29.00 -38.15
CA LEU A 204 -2.37 29.82 -37.61
C LEU A 204 -2.81 30.84 -36.55
N LYS A 205 -4.02 31.40 -36.67
CA LYS A 205 -4.60 32.30 -35.66
C LYS A 205 -4.93 31.57 -34.37
N ASP A 206 -5.45 30.36 -34.49
CA ASP A 206 -5.78 29.52 -33.34
C ASP A 206 -4.51 29.11 -32.61
N HIS A 207 -3.42 28.82 -33.34
CA HIS A 207 -2.10 28.48 -32.78
C HIS A 207 -1.52 29.58 -31.88
N ILE A 208 -1.58 30.85 -32.32
CA ILE A 208 -1.06 32.00 -31.56
C ILE A 208 -1.91 32.25 -30.31
N LYS A 209 -3.24 32.15 -30.44
CA LYS A 209 -4.18 32.26 -29.32
C LYS A 209 -3.99 31.10 -28.32
N TYR A 210 -3.69 29.89 -28.81
CA TYR A 210 -3.39 28.71 -28.00
C TYR A 210 -2.11 28.89 -27.19
N PHE A 211 -1.04 29.33 -27.86
CA PHE A 211 0.27 29.54 -27.26
C PHE A 211 0.20 30.59 -26.14
N SER A 212 -0.51 31.70 -26.39
CA SER A 212 -0.73 32.74 -25.39
C SER A 212 -1.62 32.29 -24.22
N ARG A 213 -2.58 31.38 -24.45
CA ARG A 213 -3.59 30.97 -23.45
C ARG A 213 -3.13 29.85 -22.53
N TYR A 214 -2.31 28.94 -23.04
CA TYR A 214 -1.76 27.81 -22.29
C TYR A 214 -0.28 28.00 -21.95
N HIS A 215 0.25 29.22 -22.09
CA HIS A 215 1.67 29.54 -21.89
C HIS A 215 2.62 28.63 -22.70
N GLY A 216 2.20 28.22 -23.89
CA GLY A 216 2.92 27.29 -24.76
C GLY A 216 2.72 25.81 -24.48
N LEU A 217 1.87 25.43 -23.52
CA LEU A 217 1.52 24.04 -23.22
C LEU A 217 0.43 23.49 -24.15
N ASN A 218 0.40 22.17 -24.30
CA ASN A 218 -0.71 21.50 -24.98
C ASN A 218 -1.96 21.49 -24.05
N ARG A 219 -3.15 21.24 -24.62
CA ARG A 219 -4.43 21.23 -23.87
C ARG A 219 -4.41 20.27 -22.68
N GLN A 220 -3.85 19.08 -22.90
CA GLN A 220 -3.88 17.98 -21.93
C GLN A 220 -2.99 18.32 -20.74
N ASP A 221 -1.81 18.87 -20.99
CA ASP A 221 -0.88 19.35 -19.97
C ASP A 221 -1.52 20.46 -19.14
N ALA A 222 -2.17 21.43 -19.78
CA ALA A 222 -2.85 22.51 -19.07
C ALA A 222 -3.98 21.99 -18.16
N VAL A 223 -4.78 21.03 -18.65
CA VAL A 223 -5.80 20.38 -17.82
C VAL A 223 -5.14 19.63 -16.67
N PHE A 224 -4.07 18.88 -16.92
CA PHE A 224 -3.34 18.15 -15.89
C PHE A 224 -2.79 19.07 -14.79
N PHE A 225 -2.19 20.21 -15.14
CA PHE A 225 -1.68 21.18 -14.15
C PHE A 225 -2.81 21.75 -13.30
N ASN A 226 -3.92 22.18 -13.91
CA ASN A 226 -5.06 22.69 -13.16
C ASN A 226 -5.67 21.62 -12.22
N GLN A 227 -5.73 20.36 -12.67
CA GLN A 227 -6.17 19.25 -11.82
C GLN A 227 -5.19 19.02 -10.66
N SER A 228 -3.89 19.10 -10.93
CA SER A 228 -2.84 18.92 -9.92
C SER A 228 -2.89 19.99 -8.83
N ASP A 229 -3.07 21.26 -9.24
CA ASP A 229 -3.22 22.39 -8.32
C ASP A 229 -4.47 22.22 -7.46
N LEU A 230 -5.60 21.83 -8.07
CA LEU A 230 -6.84 21.58 -7.35
C LEU A 230 -6.71 20.45 -6.32
N ILE A 231 -6.04 19.34 -6.68
CA ILE A 231 -5.78 18.23 -5.74
C ILE A 231 -4.98 18.74 -4.53
N CYS A 232 -3.93 19.54 -4.78
CA CYS A 232 -3.10 20.10 -3.71
C CYS A 232 -3.86 21.11 -2.84
N ASP A 233 -4.77 21.88 -3.42
CA ASP A 233 -5.61 22.83 -2.68
C ASP A 233 -6.69 22.14 -1.84
N MET A 234 -7.27 21.05 -2.33
CA MET A 234 -8.25 20.25 -1.59
C MET A 234 -7.58 19.51 -0.43
N ALA A 235 -6.37 19.00 -0.65
CA ALA A 235 -5.56 18.33 0.37
C ALA A 235 -5.29 19.18 1.63
N LYS A 236 -5.37 20.51 1.51
CA LYS A 236 -5.19 21.44 2.64
C LYS A 236 -6.50 21.79 3.36
N LYS A 237 -7.65 21.34 2.86
CA LYS A 237 -8.97 21.81 3.30
C LYS A 237 -9.83 20.70 3.87
N GLU A 238 -9.66 19.47 3.38
CA GLU A 238 -10.59 18.38 3.67
C GLU A 238 -9.97 17.01 3.50
N ASP A 239 -10.57 16.03 4.17
CA ASP A 239 -10.28 14.61 4.01
C ASP A 239 -11.02 14.06 2.79
N PHE A 240 -10.34 13.28 1.94
CA PHE A 240 -10.96 12.71 0.75
C PHE A 240 -10.29 11.46 0.19
N ILE A 241 -11.07 10.74 -0.60
CA ILE A 241 -10.62 9.66 -1.47
C ILE A 241 -10.64 10.14 -2.91
N ILE A 242 -9.54 9.94 -3.63
CA ILE A 242 -9.44 10.26 -5.06
C ILE A 242 -9.09 9.02 -5.88
N MET A 243 -9.80 8.85 -6.98
CA MET A 243 -9.61 7.75 -7.92
C MET A 243 -8.69 8.18 -9.07
N GLY A 244 -7.47 7.61 -9.10
CA GLY A 244 -6.52 7.79 -10.20
C GLY A 244 -5.95 9.21 -10.30
N ARG A 245 -5.98 9.80 -11.51
CA ARG A 245 -5.49 11.16 -11.84
C ARG A 245 -4.03 11.44 -11.44
N CYS A 246 -3.20 10.41 -11.27
CA CYS A 246 -1.82 10.53 -10.79
C CYS A 246 -1.71 11.21 -9.42
N ALA A 247 -2.77 11.17 -8.61
CA ALA A 247 -2.84 11.87 -7.34
C ALA A 247 -1.71 11.45 -6.37
N ASP A 248 -1.35 10.17 -6.37
CA ASP A 248 -0.22 9.62 -5.60
C ASP A 248 1.10 10.35 -5.95
N ALA A 249 1.40 10.48 -7.24
CA ALA A 249 2.62 11.14 -7.69
C ALA A 249 2.57 12.66 -7.44
N ILE A 250 1.41 13.29 -7.66
CA ILE A 250 1.20 14.72 -7.44
C ILE A 250 1.42 15.07 -5.97
N LEU A 251 0.76 14.35 -5.05
CA LEU A 251 0.87 14.59 -3.61
C LEU A 251 2.27 14.26 -3.09
N THR A 252 2.89 13.17 -3.58
CA THR A 252 4.29 12.83 -3.25
C THR A 252 5.23 13.97 -3.63
N ASN A 253 5.12 14.50 -4.85
CA ASN A 253 6.01 15.55 -5.35
C ASN A 253 5.81 16.89 -4.63
N ASN A 254 4.62 17.12 -4.05
CA ASN A 254 4.31 18.31 -3.26
C ASN A 254 4.54 18.12 -1.75
N GLY A 255 5.07 16.97 -1.32
CA GLY A 255 5.35 16.69 0.09
C GLY A 255 4.10 16.60 0.97
N ILE A 256 2.94 16.29 0.38
CA ILE A 256 1.67 16.19 1.10
C ILE A 256 1.48 14.75 1.60
N PRO A 257 1.29 14.53 2.91
CA PRO A 257 0.97 13.23 3.47
C PRO A 257 -0.28 12.61 2.84
N HIS A 258 -0.16 11.38 2.34
CA HIS A 258 -1.28 10.63 1.76
C HIS A 258 -1.00 9.13 1.83
N ILE A 259 -2.05 8.35 1.58
CA ILE A 259 -2.02 6.90 1.45
C ILE A 259 -2.30 6.54 0.00
N SER A 260 -1.43 5.77 -0.62
CA SER A 260 -1.56 5.32 -2.01
C SER A 260 -1.87 3.82 -2.08
N ILE A 261 -3.01 3.47 -2.69
CA ILE A 261 -3.50 2.10 -2.77
C ILE A 261 -3.69 1.72 -4.23
N TYR A 262 -3.22 0.53 -4.61
CA TYR A 262 -3.43 -0.06 -5.92
C TYR A 262 -4.31 -1.31 -5.82
N ILE A 263 -5.48 -1.30 -6.47
CA ILE A 263 -6.45 -2.40 -6.43
C ILE A 263 -6.47 -3.15 -7.77
N THR A 264 -6.07 -4.42 -7.73
CA THR A 264 -6.01 -5.31 -8.89
C THR A 264 -6.81 -6.59 -8.68
N ALA A 265 -6.98 -7.37 -9.75
CA ALA A 265 -7.52 -8.73 -9.71
C ALA A 265 -6.97 -9.57 -10.88
N PRO A 266 -6.97 -10.91 -10.79
CA PRO A 266 -6.58 -11.77 -11.91
C PRO A 266 -7.45 -11.47 -13.14
N ILE A 267 -6.82 -11.45 -14.32
CA ILE A 267 -7.49 -11.03 -15.56
C ILE A 267 -8.78 -11.81 -15.85
N GLU A 268 -8.83 -13.11 -15.52
CA GLU A 268 -10.02 -13.92 -15.75
C GLU A 268 -11.20 -13.50 -14.88
N GLN A 269 -10.96 -13.13 -13.62
CA GLN A 269 -12.01 -12.63 -12.74
C GLN A 269 -12.48 -11.23 -13.17
N ARG A 270 -11.55 -10.39 -13.63
CA ARG A 270 -11.88 -9.07 -14.18
C ARG A 270 -12.76 -9.17 -15.42
N ILE A 271 -12.46 -10.12 -16.31
CA ILE A 271 -13.28 -10.41 -17.49
C ILE A 271 -14.67 -10.86 -17.08
N GLN A 272 -14.76 -11.79 -16.12
CA GLN A 272 -16.04 -12.30 -15.63
C GLN A 272 -16.91 -11.16 -15.08
N ARG A 273 -16.34 -10.32 -14.20
CA ARG A 273 -17.02 -9.13 -13.67
C ARG A 273 -17.47 -8.18 -14.78
N ALA A 274 -16.64 -7.94 -15.80
CA ALA A 274 -16.98 -7.06 -16.91
C ALA A 274 -18.17 -7.57 -17.74
N ILE A 275 -18.30 -8.89 -17.91
CA ILE A 275 -19.43 -9.53 -18.60
C ILE A 275 -20.70 -9.44 -17.74
N GLU A 276 -20.58 -9.64 -16.42
CA GLU A 276 -21.72 -9.55 -15.48
C GLU A 276 -22.31 -8.13 -15.43
N VAL A 277 -21.45 -7.12 -15.37
CA VAL A 277 -21.87 -5.72 -15.33
C VAL A 277 -22.41 -5.24 -16.69
N ASN A 278 -21.92 -5.81 -17.79
CA ASN A 278 -22.33 -5.45 -19.14
C ASN A 278 -22.71 -6.70 -19.93
N SER A 279 -23.99 -7.08 -19.80
CA SER A 279 -24.59 -8.30 -20.35
C SER A 279 -24.47 -8.46 -21.87
N GLY A 280 -24.03 -7.42 -22.60
CA GLY A 280 -23.78 -7.45 -24.04
C GLY A 280 -22.34 -7.77 -24.46
N LEU A 281 -21.40 -7.94 -23.51
CA LEU A 281 -19.99 -8.19 -23.82
C LEU A 281 -19.67 -9.68 -23.95
N ASP A 282 -19.23 -10.08 -25.14
CA ASP A 282 -18.56 -11.38 -25.33
C ASP A 282 -17.19 -11.40 -24.62
N ARG A 283 -16.75 -12.57 -24.14
CA ARG A 283 -15.50 -12.75 -23.39
C ARG A 283 -14.28 -12.22 -24.13
N LYS A 284 -14.21 -12.42 -25.45
CA LYS A 284 -13.10 -11.90 -26.27
C LYS A 284 -13.12 -10.38 -26.33
N LYS A 285 -14.31 -9.78 -26.50
CA LYS A 285 -14.50 -8.33 -26.50
C LYS A 285 -14.19 -7.73 -25.13
N ALA A 286 -14.67 -8.33 -24.05
CA ALA A 286 -14.37 -7.92 -22.68
C ALA A 286 -12.86 -7.92 -22.40
N ARG A 287 -12.14 -9.00 -22.75
CA ARG A 287 -10.68 -9.05 -22.61
C ARG A 287 -9.97 -7.94 -23.39
N HIS A 288 -10.38 -7.71 -24.64
CA HIS A 288 -9.78 -6.65 -25.46
C HIS A 288 -10.07 -5.26 -24.89
N PHE A 289 -11.31 -5.03 -24.44
CA PHE A 289 -11.76 -3.79 -23.82
C PHE A 289 -10.96 -3.47 -22.55
N LEU A 290 -10.84 -4.44 -21.63
CA LEU A 290 -10.05 -4.28 -20.41
C LEU A 290 -8.58 -3.95 -20.70
N LYS A 291 -7.96 -4.68 -21.64
CA LYS A 291 -6.58 -4.41 -22.07
C LYS A 291 -6.43 -3.02 -22.67
N LYS A 292 -7.40 -2.55 -23.45
CA LYS A 292 -7.39 -1.21 -24.05
C LYS A 292 -7.47 -0.13 -22.97
N LEU A 293 -8.35 -0.30 -21.99
CA LEU A 293 -8.52 0.64 -20.88
C LEU A 293 -7.29 0.69 -19.97
N ASP A 294 -6.77 -0.48 -19.56
CA ASP A 294 -5.54 -0.58 -18.77
C ASP A 294 -4.36 0.05 -19.51
N LYS A 295 -4.21 -0.20 -20.83
CA LYS A 295 -3.14 0.41 -21.63
C LYS A 295 -3.25 1.93 -21.67
N LYS A 296 -4.47 2.47 -21.80
CA LYS A 296 -4.70 3.92 -21.77
C LYS A 296 -4.34 4.51 -20.40
N HIS A 297 -4.80 3.88 -19.31
CA HIS A 297 -4.50 4.32 -17.95
C HIS A 297 -2.98 4.29 -17.68
N ALA A 298 -2.33 3.18 -18.03
CA ALA A 298 -0.88 3.04 -17.91
C ALA A 298 -0.14 4.10 -18.73
N HIS A 299 -0.57 4.37 -19.96
CA HIS A 299 0.07 5.38 -20.80
C HIS A 299 -0.02 6.78 -20.17
N TYR A 300 -1.21 7.16 -19.71
CA TYR A 300 -1.43 8.44 -19.02
C TYR A 300 -0.56 8.56 -17.76
N TYR A 301 -0.60 7.56 -16.89
CA TYR A 301 0.18 7.56 -15.65
C TYR A 301 1.68 7.61 -15.93
N ASN A 302 2.18 6.77 -16.85
CA ASN A 302 3.60 6.73 -17.19
C ASN A 302 4.08 8.04 -17.83
N PHE A 303 3.25 8.69 -18.64
CA PHE A 303 3.58 9.95 -19.29
C PHE A 303 3.78 11.09 -18.27
N TYR A 304 2.82 11.27 -17.34
CA TYR A 304 2.86 12.38 -16.39
C TYR A 304 3.74 12.13 -15.16
N THR A 305 3.93 10.87 -14.75
CA THR A 305 4.70 10.56 -13.54
C THR A 305 6.11 10.06 -13.82
N GLY A 306 6.40 9.58 -15.03
CA GLY A 306 7.63 8.85 -15.35
C GLY A 306 7.74 7.48 -14.66
N ARG A 307 6.73 7.05 -13.89
CA ARG A 307 6.69 5.78 -13.15
C ARG A 307 5.88 4.74 -13.91
N SER A 308 6.11 3.45 -13.64
CA SER A 308 5.32 2.37 -14.25
C SER A 308 4.04 2.12 -13.47
N TRP A 309 2.88 2.33 -14.09
CA TRP A 309 1.58 2.01 -13.49
C TRP A 309 1.48 0.55 -13.01
N GLY A 310 0.93 0.34 -11.82
CA GLY A 310 0.80 -0.98 -11.21
C GLY A 310 2.11 -1.58 -10.65
N ASN A 311 3.22 -0.84 -10.66
CA ASN A 311 4.43 -1.23 -9.95
C ASN A 311 4.24 -1.05 -8.43
N ALA A 312 4.46 -2.10 -7.66
CA ALA A 312 4.29 -2.10 -6.21
C ALA A 312 5.14 -1.03 -5.50
N ASN A 313 6.29 -0.64 -6.07
CA ASN A 313 7.16 0.39 -5.50
C ASN A 313 6.55 1.80 -5.52
N ASN A 314 5.47 2.03 -6.27
CA ASN A 314 4.83 3.34 -6.35
C ASN A 314 3.72 3.54 -5.31
N TYR A 315 3.28 2.47 -4.65
CA TYR A 315 2.10 2.47 -3.79
C TYR A 315 2.45 1.99 -2.39
N ASP A 316 1.72 2.51 -1.40
CA ASP A 316 1.81 2.01 -0.03
C ASP A 316 1.21 0.61 0.09
N LEU A 317 0.15 0.33 -0.67
CA LEU A 317 -0.54 -0.95 -0.57
C LEU A 317 -1.06 -1.42 -1.92
N CYS A 318 -0.68 -2.64 -2.33
CA CYS A 318 -1.22 -3.31 -3.50
C CYS A 318 -2.13 -4.47 -3.06
N ILE A 319 -3.42 -4.40 -3.40
CA ILE A 319 -4.42 -5.40 -2.98
C ILE A 319 -4.98 -6.13 -4.19
N ASN A 320 -5.03 -7.46 -4.07
CA ASN A 320 -5.81 -8.30 -4.96
C ASN A 320 -7.25 -8.45 -4.43
N SER A 321 -8.20 -7.68 -4.99
CA SER A 321 -9.61 -7.67 -4.53
C SER A 321 -10.33 -9.00 -4.79
N ALA A 322 -9.84 -9.82 -5.71
CA ALA A 322 -10.33 -11.17 -5.97
C ALA A 322 -10.29 -12.08 -4.74
N SER A 323 -9.29 -11.89 -3.87
CA SER A 323 -9.04 -12.75 -2.72
C SER A 323 -9.98 -12.45 -1.55
N TYR A 324 -10.45 -11.21 -1.43
CA TYR A 324 -11.20 -10.73 -0.26
C TYR A 324 -12.60 -10.24 -0.60
N GLY A 325 -12.93 -10.10 -1.88
CA GLY A 325 -14.11 -9.36 -2.34
C GLY A 325 -14.01 -7.86 -2.05
N ILE A 326 -15.03 -7.10 -2.43
CA ILE A 326 -15.08 -5.65 -2.21
C ILE A 326 -15.10 -5.37 -0.70
N ASP A 327 -15.97 -6.05 0.04
CA ASP A 327 -16.19 -5.80 1.46
C ASP A 327 -14.99 -6.17 2.31
N GLY A 328 -14.37 -7.32 2.05
CA GLY A 328 -13.15 -7.72 2.73
C GLY A 328 -11.97 -6.80 2.39
N THR A 329 -11.92 -6.26 1.17
CA THR A 329 -10.90 -5.26 0.80
C THR A 329 -11.10 -3.96 1.57
N VAL A 330 -12.34 -3.46 1.67
CA VAL A 330 -12.67 -2.25 2.45
C VAL A 330 -12.32 -2.45 3.92
N ASP A 331 -12.73 -3.57 4.52
CA ASP A 331 -12.44 -3.88 5.93
C ASP A 331 -10.94 -4.06 6.19
N PHE A 332 -10.18 -4.53 5.21
CA PHE A 332 -8.72 -4.58 5.32
C PHE A 332 -8.10 -3.18 5.31
N ILE A 333 -8.54 -2.30 4.41
CA ILE A 333 -8.03 -0.93 4.33
C ILE A 333 -8.36 -0.16 5.62
N LEU A 334 -9.59 -0.28 6.15
CA LEU A 334 -10.01 0.35 7.41
C LEU A 334 -9.15 -0.07 8.60
N ARG A 335 -8.78 -1.35 8.67
CA ARG A 335 -7.88 -1.87 9.71
C ARG A 335 -6.48 -1.31 9.57
N MET A 336 -5.98 -1.22 8.33
CA MET A 336 -4.65 -0.68 8.06
C MET A 336 -4.52 0.78 8.50
N ILE A 337 -5.57 1.59 8.31
CA ILE A 337 -5.59 3.00 8.75
C ILE A 337 -5.94 3.19 10.24
N GLY A 338 -6.09 2.12 11.01
CA GLY A 338 -6.33 2.19 12.46
C GLY A 338 -7.76 2.57 12.87
N HIS A 339 -8.73 2.49 11.96
CA HIS A 339 -10.14 2.84 12.22
C HIS A 339 -10.99 1.68 12.76
N ASP A 340 -10.39 0.65 13.36
CA ASP A 340 -11.09 -0.55 13.84
C ASP A 340 -11.87 -0.36 15.18
N LYS A 341 -12.16 0.89 15.57
CA LYS A 341 -12.73 1.20 16.90
C LYS A 341 -14.20 0.85 17.08
N ASP A 342 -14.92 0.45 16.02
CA ASP A 342 -16.37 0.25 16.10
C ASP A 342 -16.85 -1.21 16.22
N LYS A 343 -15.96 -2.21 16.17
CA LYS A 343 -16.37 -3.62 16.39
C LYS A 343 -16.33 -4.10 17.84
N LYS A 344 -15.78 -3.33 18.80
CA LYS A 344 -15.67 -3.75 20.21
C LYS A 344 -16.64 -3.06 21.19
N LYS A 345 -17.62 -2.30 20.71
CA LYS A 345 -18.63 -1.64 21.58
C LYS A 345 -20.05 -2.23 21.47
N SER A 346 -20.22 -3.31 20.73
CA SER A 346 -21.53 -3.95 20.54
C SER A 346 -21.41 -5.48 20.58
N GLU A 347 -20.86 -6.02 21.67
CA GLU A 347 -21.11 -7.39 22.12
C GLU A 347 -21.27 -7.41 23.64
#